data_AF-A0A520A219-F1
#
_entry.id   AF-A0A520A219-F1
#
_cell.length_a   1.000
_cell.length_b   1.000
_cell.length_c   1.000
_cell.angle_alpha   90.00
_cell.angle_beta   90.00
_cell.angle_gamma   90.00
#
_symmetry.space_group_name_H-M   'P 1'
#
loop_
_entity.id
_entity.type
_entity.pdbx_description
1 polymer ?
#
loop_
_entity_poly.entity_id
_entity_poly.type
_entity_poly.pdbx_seq_one_letter_code
_entity_poly.pdbx_strand_id
1 'polypeptide(L)'
;MANIHAFIASPLTEKDNKISINPTNEYTNGNRSSKCNGIIIFTLAEINPKIAEARFVRAFAYFHLVRVFGDVPYIDFFITNPEAVKQLGRTPAATVYTAIIGDLEFAKQWLPEKQPADVRSRPTKGTAASYLAVAHLTLQDYAKAYAEAKYVIDNKDKFGYGLEADFQTLFRAPQANN
;
A
#
# COMPACT_ATOMS: atom_id res chain seq x y z
N MET A 1 6.13 -28.02 27.96
CA MET A 1 5.23 -28.23 26.80
C MET A 1 4.05 -27.28 26.96
N ALA A 2 3.97 -26.25 26.13
CA ALA A 2 2.74 -25.45 25.95
C ALA A 2 2.80 -24.84 24.55
N ASN A 3 1.71 -25.05 23.82
CA ASN A 3 1.65 -25.05 22.37
C ASN A 3 1.67 -23.66 21.74
N ILE A 4 2.46 -23.55 20.69
CA ILE A 4 2.24 -22.70 19.52
C ILE A 4 0.85 -23.02 18.98
N HIS A 5 -0.04 -22.06 18.81
CA HIS A 5 -0.99 -22.03 17.70
C HIS A 5 -1.74 -20.69 17.62
N ALA A 6 -1.77 -20.15 16.40
CA ALA A 6 -2.79 -19.25 15.86
C ALA A 6 -2.74 -17.75 16.24
N PHE A 7 -1.78 -17.01 15.67
CA PHE A 7 -2.04 -15.62 15.23
C PHE A 7 -2.35 -15.65 13.74
N ILE A 8 -3.55 -16.14 13.39
CA ILE A 8 -4.02 -16.20 12.02
C ILE A 8 -4.51 -14.80 11.68
N ALA A 9 -3.85 -14.12 10.75
CA ALA A 9 -4.37 -12.92 10.12
C ALA A 9 -5.57 -13.32 9.24
N SER A 10 -6.75 -13.43 9.85
CA SER A 10 -8.02 -13.44 9.13
C SER A 10 -8.20 -12.10 8.41
N PRO A 11 -8.84 -12.06 7.23
CA PRO A 11 -9.19 -10.80 6.58
C PRO A 11 -10.05 -9.98 7.55
N LEU A 12 -9.64 -8.74 7.80
CA LEU A 12 -10.30 -7.83 8.73
C LEU A 12 -11.70 -7.52 8.20
N THR A 13 -12.68 -8.36 8.53
CA THR A 13 -14.09 -8.09 8.27
C THR A 13 -14.53 -6.92 9.15
N GLU A 14 -15.22 -5.98 8.52
CA GLU A 14 -15.75 -4.67 8.93
C GLU A 14 -16.35 -4.49 10.35
N LYS A 15 -16.39 -5.52 11.21
CA LYS A 15 -17.07 -5.47 12.50
C LYS A 15 -16.25 -5.05 13.72
N ASP A 16 -14.92 -5.00 13.64
CA ASP A 16 -14.10 -4.60 14.79
C ASP A 16 -13.26 -3.35 14.48
N ASN A 17 -13.90 -2.19 14.52
CA ASN A 17 -13.26 -0.88 14.33
C ASN A 17 -12.37 -0.45 15.53
N LYS A 18 -11.69 -1.41 16.17
CA LYS A 18 -10.73 -1.20 17.27
C LYS A 18 -9.61 -2.23 17.16
N ILE A 19 -8.49 -1.84 16.55
CA ILE A 19 -7.23 -2.58 16.68
C ILE A 19 -6.71 -2.31 18.11
N SER A 20 -6.84 -3.28 19.01
CA SER A 20 -6.18 -3.25 20.31
C SER A 20 -4.75 -3.75 20.16
N ILE A 21 -3.79 -2.83 20.06
CA ILE A 21 -2.38 -3.17 20.32
C ILE A 21 -2.26 -3.43 21.83
N ASN A 22 -1.83 -4.64 22.23
CA ASN A 22 -1.58 -4.96 23.63
C ASN A 22 -0.19 -4.42 24.02
N PRO A 23 -0.08 -3.36 24.84
CA PRO A 23 1.19 -2.74 25.15
C PRO A 23 1.78 -3.45 26.37
N THR A 24 2.49 -4.56 26.20
CA THR A 24 3.27 -5.14 27.32
C THR A 24 4.62 -4.46 27.46
N ASN A 25 4.60 -3.15 27.72
CA ASN A 25 5.53 -2.34 28.53
C ASN A 25 5.45 -0.85 28.18
N GLU A 26 4.89 -0.07 29.11
CA GLU A 26 5.23 1.35 29.33
C GLU A 26 4.95 2.39 28.23
N TYR A 27 3.73 2.46 27.68
CA TYR A 27 3.22 3.73 27.12
C TYR A 27 1.76 3.96 27.48
N THR A 28 1.38 3.72 28.74
CA THR A 28 0.22 4.44 29.27
C THR A 28 0.69 5.85 29.54
N ASN A 29 0.06 6.84 28.89
CA ASN A 29 -0.39 8.08 29.51
C ASN A 29 -0.36 9.34 28.57
N GLY A 30 -1.54 9.78 28.10
CA GLY A 30 -2.08 11.15 28.31
C GLY A 30 -2.74 11.79 27.09
N ASN A 31 -3.98 12.29 27.21
CA ASN A 31 -4.32 13.44 26.35
C ASN A 31 -3.28 14.53 26.70
N ARG A 32 -2.37 14.83 25.77
CA ARG A 32 -1.45 15.95 25.91
C ARG A 32 -1.96 17.01 24.93
N SER A 33 -2.94 17.85 25.27
CA SER A 33 -3.33 18.39 26.59
C SER A 33 -4.71 17.88 27.05
N SER A 34 -4.95 17.47 28.28
CA SER A 34 -4.43 18.03 29.53
C SER A 34 -4.30 16.95 30.59
N LYS A 35 -3.15 16.88 31.26
CA LYS A 35 -2.84 15.88 32.29
C LYS A 35 -2.90 14.47 31.75
N CYS A 36 -1.71 14.03 31.41
CA CYS A 36 -1.30 12.67 31.58
C CYS A 36 -2.35 11.75 32.32
N ASN A 37 -3.23 10.99 31.60
CA ASN A 37 -3.71 9.61 31.96
C ASN A 37 -4.23 8.68 30.79
N GLY A 38 -3.80 8.80 29.52
CA GLY A 38 -4.47 8.18 28.34
C GLY A 38 -3.71 7.12 27.50
N ILE A 39 -4.42 6.09 27.04
CA ILE A 39 -4.06 5.18 25.94
C ILE A 39 -4.24 5.95 24.61
N ILE A 40 -3.20 6.05 23.77
CA ILE A 40 -3.33 6.63 22.43
C ILE A 40 -4.00 5.59 21.53
N ILE A 41 -5.31 5.74 21.30
CA ILE A 41 -6.05 4.93 20.34
C ILE A 41 -6.00 5.67 19.01
N PHE A 42 -5.12 5.23 18.11
CA PHE A 42 -5.16 5.69 16.72
C PHE A 42 -6.39 5.09 16.03
N THR A 43 -7.11 5.90 15.27
CA THR A 43 -8.27 5.45 14.51
C THR A 43 -7.83 4.71 13.24
N LEU A 44 -8.68 3.81 12.72
CA LEU A 44 -8.40 3.14 11.44
C LEU A 44 -8.21 4.16 10.31
N ALA A 45 -8.89 5.31 10.37
CA ALA A 45 -8.73 6.38 9.38
C ALA A 45 -7.34 7.02 9.39
N GLU A 46 -6.62 7.00 10.52
CA GLU A 46 -5.26 7.54 10.62
C GLU A 46 -4.20 6.49 10.26
N ILE A 47 -4.43 5.23 10.62
CA ILE A 47 -3.47 4.13 10.40
C ILE A 47 -3.54 3.61 8.96
N ASN A 48 -4.76 3.41 8.41
CA ASN A 48 -4.92 2.74 7.12
C ASN A 48 -4.23 3.46 5.96
N PRO A 49 -4.23 4.81 5.85
CA PRO A 49 -3.46 5.49 4.81
C PRO A 49 -1.95 5.22 4.90
N LYS A 50 -1.40 5.06 6.11
CA LYS A 50 0.02 4.76 6.30
C LYS A 50 0.34 3.32 5.92
N ILE A 51 -0.52 2.37 6.28
CA ILE A 51 -0.41 0.97 5.84
C ILE A 51 -0.55 0.88 4.32
N ALA A 52 -1.46 1.65 3.74
CA ALA A 52 -1.71 1.70 2.30
C ALA A 52 -0.48 2.18 1.51
N GLU A 53 0.24 3.19 2.02
CA GLU A 53 1.51 3.61 1.43
C GLU A 53 2.57 2.50 1.49
N ALA A 54 2.71 1.83 2.62
CA ALA A 54 3.66 0.73 2.77
C ALA A 54 3.32 -0.45 1.83
N ARG A 55 2.04 -0.82 1.74
CA ARG A 55 1.56 -1.86 0.82
C ARG A 55 1.74 -1.48 -0.64
N PHE A 56 1.50 -0.21 -1.00
CA PHE A 56 1.78 0.29 -2.34
C PHE A 56 3.27 0.14 -2.70
N VAL A 57 4.19 0.53 -1.80
CA VAL A 57 5.63 0.39 -2.04
C VAL A 57 6.03 -1.08 -2.17
N ARG A 58 5.46 -1.97 -1.33
CA ARG A 58 5.67 -3.42 -1.45
C ARG A 58 5.20 -3.94 -2.81
N ALA A 59 3.98 -3.60 -3.22
CA ALA A 59 3.43 -3.98 -4.51
C ALA A 59 4.28 -3.47 -5.67
N PHE A 60 4.71 -2.20 -5.61
CA PHE A 60 5.59 -1.59 -6.61
C PHE A 60 6.92 -2.34 -6.73
N ALA A 61 7.57 -2.68 -5.61
CA ALA A 61 8.83 -3.42 -5.61
C ALA A 61 8.64 -4.82 -6.20
N TYR A 62 7.66 -5.59 -5.70
CA TYR A 62 7.39 -6.93 -6.21
C TYR A 62 6.97 -6.95 -7.68
N PHE A 63 6.21 -5.95 -8.14
CA PHE A 63 5.81 -5.83 -9.53
C PHE A 63 6.99 -5.65 -10.49
N HIS A 64 8.07 -5.01 -10.05
CA HIS A 64 9.30 -4.93 -10.83
C HIS A 64 10.13 -6.22 -10.73
N LEU A 65 10.24 -6.80 -9.53
CA LEU A 65 10.98 -8.04 -9.31
C LEU A 65 10.40 -9.20 -10.12
N VAL A 66 9.09 -9.41 -10.09
CA VAL A 66 8.42 -10.51 -10.81
C VAL A 66 8.56 -10.38 -12.33
N ARG A 67 8.61 -9.15 -12.86
CA ARG A 67 8.79 -8.90 -14.30
C ARG A 67 10.20 -9.21 -14.79
N VAL A 68 11.21 -9.01 -13.94
CA VAL A 68 12.62 -9.27 -14.29
C VAL A 68 13.00 -10.72 -14.02
N PHE A 69 12.56 -11.30 -12.90
CA PHE A 69 13.05 -12.60 -12.41
C PHE A 69 12.03 -13.73 -12.50
N GLY A 70 10.75 -13.44 -12.80
CA GLY A 70 9.67 -14.42 -12.71
C GLY A 70 9.38 -14.77 -11.26
N ASP A 71 9.55 -16.04 -10.89
CA ASP A 71 9.28 -16.51 -9.54
C ASP A 71 10.26 -15.88 -8.54
N VAL A 72 9.75 -15.31 -7.45
CA VAL A 72 10.55 -14.60 -6.44
C VAL A 72 10.10 -14.99 -5.04
N PRO A 73 10.99 -14.99 -4.03
CA PRO A 73 10.57 -15.17 -2.64
C PRO A 73 9.64 -14.02 -2.22
N TYR A 74 8.40 -14.36 -1.88
CA TYR A 74 7.42 -13.39 -1.41
C TYR A 74 7.39 -13.32 0.11
N ILE A 75 7.44 -12.11 0.67
CA ILE A 75 7.52 -11.85 2.10
C ILE A 75 6.48 -10.77 2.43
N ASP A 76 5.45 -11.17 3.18
CA ASP A 76 4.39 -10.28 3.67
C ASP A 76 4.31 -10.18 5.19
N PHE A 77 5.14 -10.95 5.90
CA PHE A 77 5.21 -11.02 7.34
C PHE A 77 6.50 -10.40 7.89
N PHE A 78 6.48 -10.09 9.18
CA PHE A 78 7.65 -9.60 9.89
C PHE A 78 8.63 -10.74 10.20
N ILE A 79 9.89 -10.58 9.81
CA ILE A 79 10.95 -11.56 10.08
C ILE A 79 11.58 -11.25 11.44
N THR A 80 11.39 -12.14 12.41
CA THR A 80 12.01 -12.04 13.75
C THR A 80 13.41 -12.66 13.80
N ASN A 81 13.68 -13.65 12.96
CA ASN A 81 14.98 -14.33 12.86
C ASN A 81 15.49 -14.25 11.41
N PRO A 82 16.64 -13.58 11.15
CA PRO A 82 17.22 -13.47 9.82
C PRO A 82 17.50 -14.83 9.15
N GLU A 83 17.79 -15.87 9.93
CA GLU A 83 18.06 -17.21 9.41
C GLU A 83 16.83 -17.85 8.75
N ALA A 84 15.61 -17.44 9.14
CA ALA A 84 14.38 -17.92 8.52
C ALA A 84 14.27 -17.52 7.04
N VAL A 85 14.93 -16.44 6.61
CA VAL A 85 14.93 -15.98 5.22
C VAL A 85 15.65 -16.96 4.30
N LYS A 86 16.66 -17.68 4.81
CA LYS A 86 17.42 -18.66 4.01
C LYS A 86 16.58 -19.86 3.58
N GLN A 87 15.47 -20.12 4.25
CA GLN A 87 14.56 -21.23 3.95
C GLN A 87 13.41 -20.82 3.00
N LEU A 88 13.34 -19.55 2.60
CA LEU A 88 12.27 -19.08 1.71
C LEU A 88 12.52 -19.53 0.27
N GLY A 89 11.66 -20.45 -0.18
CA GLY A 89 11.59 -20.85 -1.58
C GLY A 89 11.05 -19.74 -2.47
N ARG A 90 11.28 -19.90 -3.79
CA ARG A 90 10.67 -19.02 -4.79
C ARG A 90 9.16 -19.23 -4.80
N THR A 91 8.40 -18.14 -4.76
CA THR A 91 6.95 -18.16 -4.91
C THR A 91 6.61 -18.00 -6.39
N PRO A 92 5.66 -18.78 -6.93
CA PRO A 92 5.24 -18.65 -8.33
C PRO A 92 4.80 -17.22 -8.67
N ALA A 93 5.19 -16.73 -9.83
CA ALA A 93 4.88 -15.38 -10.29
C ALA A 93 3.38 -15.05 -10.18
N ALA A 94 2.50 -15.99 -10.53
CA ALA A 94 1.05 -15.82 -10.45
C ALA A 94 0.55 -15.53 -9.01
N THR A 95 1.12 -16.18 -8.01
CA THR A 95 0.79 -15.93 -6.59
C THR A 95 1.30 -14.56 -6.17
N VAL A 96 2.50 -14.17 -6.60
CA VAL A 96 3.06 -12.83 -6.33
C VAL A 96 2.18 -11.74 -6.97
N TYR A 97 1.70 -11.94 -8.20
CA TYR A 97 0.76 -11.04 -8.85
C TYR A 97 -0.57 -10.91 -8.11
N THR A 98 -1.09 -12.01 -7.58
CA THR A 98 -2.31 -11.99 -6.76
C THR A 98 -2.12 -11.12 -5.52
N ALA A 99 -0.97 -11.25 -4.86
CA ALA A 99 -0.63 -10.45 -3.69
C ALA A 99 -0.38 -8.97 -4.03
N ILE A 100 0.28 -8.68 -5.16
CA ILE A 100 0.45 -7.31 -5.69
C ILE A 100 -0.92 -6.65 -5.91
N ILE A 101 -1.86 -7.36 -6.55
CA ILE A 101 -3.21 -6.83 -6.80
C ILE A 101 -3.92 -6.51 -5.49
N GLY A 102 -3.91 -7.42 -4.51
CA GLY A 102 -4.54 -7.19 -3.21
C GLY A 102 -3.95 -5.99 -2.45
N ASP A 103 -2.64 -5.79 -2.53
CA ASP A 103 -1.97 -4.63 -1.96
C ASP A 103 -2.36 -3.32 -2.65
N LEU A 104 -2.46 -3.33 -3.97
CA LEU A 104 -2.86 -2.17 -4.75
C LEU A 104 -4.36 -1.84 -4.59
N GLU A 105 -5.23 -2.84 -4.44
CA GLU A 105 -6.65 -2.64 -4.13
C GLU A 105 -6.82 -2.00 -2.75
N PHE A 106 -6.09 -2.50 -1.74
CA PHE A 106 -6.06 -1.87 -0.42
C PHE A 106 -5.53 -0.43 -0.51
N ALA A 107 -4.47 -0.20 -1.28
CA ALA A 107 -3.93 1.13 -1.48
C ALA A 107 -4.95 2.07 -2.16
N LYS A 108 -5.66 1.59 -3.19
CA LYS A 108 -6.72 2.34 -3.86
C LYS A 108 -7.88 2.66 -2.91
N GLN A 109 -8.17 1.81 -1.92
CA GLN A 109 -9.23 2.09 -0.95
C GLN A 109 -8.85 3.22 0.02
N TRP A 110 -7.63 3.19 0.56
CA TRP A 110 -7.25 3.97 1.74
C TRP A 110 -6.29 5.13 1.49
N LEU A 111 -5.64 5.20 0.32
CA LEU A 111 -4.82 6.36 -0.02
C LEU A 111 -5.67 7.62 -0.23
N PRO A 112 -5.14 8.80 0.11
CA PRO A 112 -5.81 10.06 -0.17
C PRO A 112 -5.91 10.30 -1.68
N GLU A 113 -6.91 11.08 -2.10
CA GLU A 113 -7.09 11.44 -3.51
C GLU A 113 -6.01 12.42 -3.98
N LYS A 114 -5.60 13.35 -3.12
CA LYS A 114 -4.50 14.28 -3.33
C LYS A 114 -3.55 14.27 -2.15
N GLN A 115 -2.27 14.40 -2.44
CA GLN A 115 -1.25 14.66 -1.41
C GLN A 115 -1.07 16.17 -1.25
N PRO A 116 -0.68 16.63 -0.04
CA PRO A 116 -0.21 18.00 0.16
C PRO A 116 0.95 18.35 -0.78
N ALA A 117 1.06 19.63 -1.15
CA ALA A 117 2.01 20.10 -2.17
C ALA A 117 3.48 19.83 -1.80
N ASP A 118 3.80 19.82 -0.51
CA ASP A 118 5.13 19.54 0.05
C ASP A 118 5.53 18.05 -0.01
N VAL A 119 4.57 17.14 -0.20
CA VAL A 119 4.80 15.69 -0.23
C VAL A 119 4.17 15.01 -1.46
N ARG A 120 4.18 15.71 -2.59
CA ARG A 120 3.62 15.23 -3.87
C ARG A 120 4.22 13.92 -4.38
N SER A 121 5.41 13.54 -3.92
CA SER A 121 6.06 12.26 -4.26
C SER A 121 5.40 11.02 -3.62
N ARG A 122 4.48 11.20 -2.66
CA ARG A 122 3.77 10.09 -2.03
C ARG A 122 2.65 9.56 -2.94
N PRO A 123 2.38 8.25 -2.93
CA PRO A 123 1.35 7.68 -3.79
C PRO A 123 -0.04 8.19 -3.39
N THR A 124 -0.91 8.35 -4.37
CA THR A 124 -2.33 8.68 -4.17
C THR A 124 -3.22 7.52 -4.62
N LYS A 125 -4.53 7.64 -4.35
CA LYS A 125 -5.53 6.70 -4.87
C LYS A 125 -5.46 6.54 -6.39
N GLY A 126 -5.23 7.63 -7.11
CA GLY A 126 -5.04 7.61 -8.56
C GLY A 126 -3.79 6.84 -8.98
N THR A 127 -2.70 6.96 -8.22
CA THR A 127 -1.46 6.19 -8.45
C THR A 127 -1.68 4.70 -8.27
N ALA A 128 -2.38 4.28 -7.21
CA ALA A 128 -2.70 2.87 -6.97
C ALA A 128 -3.59 2.28 -8.08
N ALA A 129 -4.64 3.01 -8.50
CA ALA A 129 -5.49 2.60 -9.61
C ALA A 129 -4.72 2.51 -10.95
N SER A 130 -3.79 3.44 -11.19
CA SER A 130 -2.92 3.41 -12.38
C SER A 130 -2.04 2.16 -12.38
N TYR A 131 -1.45 1.80 -11.24
CA TYR A 131 -0.65 0.57 -11.12
C TYR A 131 -1.50 -0.71 -11.22
N LEU A 132 -2.74 -0.71 -10.73
CA LEU A 132 -3.68 -1.82 -10.96
C LEU A 132 -3.95 -2.01 -12.45
N ALA A 133 -4.16 -0.92 -13.20
CA ALA A 133 -4.38 -0.99 -14.63
C ALA A 133 -3.18 -1.66 -15.35
N VAL A 134 -1.96 -1.27 -15.00
CA VAL A 134 -0.72 -1.84 -15.58
C VAL A 134 -0.53 -3.30 -15.15
N ALA A 135 -0.82 -3.65 -13.89
CA ALA A 135 -0.74 -5.03 -13.40
C ALA A 135 -1.74 -5.94 -14.14
N HIS A 136 -3.00 -5.53 -14.27
CA HIS A 136 -4.01 -6.26 -15.03
C HIS A 136 -3.66 -6.39 -16.51
N LEU A 137 -3.11 -5.33 -17.11
CA LEU A 137 -2.63 -5.38 -18.50
C LEU A 137 -1.50 -6.39 -18.69
N THR A 138 -0.59 -6.49 -17.71
CA THR A 138 0.51 -7.46 -17.73
C THR A 138 0.00 -8.90 -17.65
N LEU A 139 -1.11 -9.13 -16.94
CA LEU A 139 -1.79 -10.42 -16.84
C LEU A 139 -2.79 -10.68 -17.97
N GLN A 140 -2.87 -9.80 -18.97
CA GLN A 140 -3.82 -9.87 -20.09
C GLN A 140 -5.31 -9.81 -19.66
N ASP A 141 -5.60 -9.32 -18.45
CA ASP A 141 -6.96 -9.02 -17.99
C ASP A 141 -7.37 -7.63 -18.49
N TYR A 142 -7.63 -7.54 -19.80
CA TYR A 142 -7.91 -6.27 -20.49
C TYR A 142 -9.16 -5.57 -19.97
N ALA A 143 -10.15 -6.33 -19.50
CA ALA A 143 -11.40 -5.78 -18.97
C ALA A 143 -11.15 -5.00 -17.66
N LYS A 144 -10.42 -5.59 -16.71
CA LYS A 144 -10.06 -4.89 -15.47
C LYS A 144 -9.05 -3.78 -15.71
N ALA A 145 -8.08 -3.99 -16.60
CA ALA A 145 -7.12 -2.95 -16.98
C ALA A 145 -7.85 -1.70 -17.52
N TYR A 146 -8.83 -1.89 -18.40
CA TYR A 146 -9.68 -0.81 -18.91
C TYR A 146 -10.46 -0.12 -17.79
N ALA A 147 -11.11 -0.88 -16.91
CA ALA A 147 -11.90 -0.32 -15.82
C ALA A 147 -11.06 0.56 -14.88
N GLU A 148 -9.85 0.12 -14.54
CA GLU A 148 -8.92 0.85 -13.68
C GLU A 148 -8.36 2.11 -14.36
N ALA A 149 -7.94 2.00 -15.63
CA ALA A 149 -7.47 3.15 -16.41
C ALA A 149 -8.59 4.19 -16.59
N LYS A 150 -9.81 3.73 -16.91
CA LYS A 150 -10.99 4.59 -17.04
C LYS A 150 -11.32 5.29 -15.72
N TYR A 151 -11.24 4.58 -14.60
CA TYR A 151 -11.44 5.19 -13.28
C TYR A 151 -10.49 6.37 -13.03
N VAL A 152 -9.21 6.23 -13.41
CA VAL A 152 -8.22 7.32 -13.28
C VAL A 152 -8.57 8.50 -14.19
N ILE A 153 -8.91 8.22 -15.46
CA ILE A 153 -9.24 9.25 -16.46
C ILE A 153 -10.51 10.02 -16.06
N ASP A 154 -11.56 9.31 -15.66
CA ASP A 154 -12.86 9.90 -15.30
C ASP A 154 -12.77 10.75 -14.01
N ASN A 155 -11.80 10.46 -13.13
CA ASN A 155 -11.60 11.19 -11.88
C ASN A 155 -10.35 12.09 -11.92
N LYS A 156 -9.82 12.42 -13.11
CA LYS A 156 -8.59 13.22 -13.27
C LYS A 156 -8.61 14.54 -12.48
N ASP A 157 -9.75 15.24 -12.43
CA ASP A 157 -9.86 16.54 -11.74
C ASP A 157 -9.79 16.37 -10.21
N LYS A 158 -10.34 15.26 -9.69
CA LYS A 158 -10.25 14.88 -8.28
C LYS A 158 -8.82 14.49 -7.88
N PHE A 159 -8.05 13.92 -8.80
CA PHE A 159 -6.66 13.57 -8.54
C PHE A 159 -5.68 14.71 -8.89
N GLY A 160 -6.14 15.73 -9.60
CA GLY A 160 -5.28 16.81 -10.10
C GLY A 160 -4.35 16.34 -11.23
N TYR A 161 -4.81 15.40 -12.06
CA TYR A 161 -4.05 14.88 -13.19
C TYR A 161 -4.43 15.59 -14.49
N GLY A 162 -3.43 15.88 -15.30
CA GLY A 162 -3.58 16.50 -16.61
C GLY A 162 -2.41 16.15 -17.50
N LEU A 163 -2.58 16.39 -18.80
CA LEU A 163 -1.47 16.39 -19.73
C LEU A 163 -0.85 17.78 -19.74
N GLU A 164 0.47 17.84 -19.68
CA GLU A 164 1.19 19.09 -19.92
C GLU A 164 1.02 19.53 -21.37
N ALA A 165 0.88 20.84 -21.59
CA ALA A 165 0.71 21.40 -22.93
C ALA A 165 1.95 21.21 -23.80
N ASP A 166 3.13 21.19 -23.18
CA ASP A 166 4.41 20.91 -23.84
C ASP A 166 5.12 19.74 -23.15
N PHE A 167 5.43 18.71 -23.94
CA PHE A 167 6.15 17.51 -23.51
C PHE A 167 7.52 17.83 -22.90
N GLN A 168 8.20 18.88 -23.38
CA GLN A 168 9.53 19.23 -22.88
C GLN A 168 9.51 19.65 -21.40
N THR A 169 8.39 20.21 -20.92
CA THR A 169 8.24 20.68 -19.54
C THR A 169 8.44 19.57 -18.52
N LEU A 170 8.09 18.33 -18.86
CA LEU A 170 8.23 17.16 -17.99
C LEU A 170 9.68 16.89 -17.54
N PHE A 171 10.67 17.36 -18.30
CA PHE A 171 12.09 17.07 -18.09
C PHE A 171 12.90 18.30 -17.65
N ARG A 172 12.25 19.43 -17.35
CA ARG A 172 12.91 20.66 -16.91
C ARG A 172 13.07 20.68 -15.39
N ALA A 173 14.32 20.77 -14.92
CA ALA A 173 14.66 20.74 -13.49
C ALA A 173 13.94 21.79 -12.60
N PRO A 174 13.70 23.05 -13.03
CA PRO A 174 13.04 24.05 -12.19
C PRO A 174 11.52 23.83 -12.02
N GLN A 175 10.92 23.00 -12.87
CA GLN A 175 9.46 22.79 -12.95
C GLN A 175 9.01 21.39 -12.54
N ALA A 176 9.95 20.53 -12.12
CA ALA A 176 9.70 19.13 -11.76
C ALA A 176 8.69 18.93 -10.60
N ASN A 177 8.23 20.01 -9.97
CA ASN A 177 7.29 20.00 -8.85
C ASN A 177 5.86 20.46 -9.20
N ASN A 178 5.55 20.82 -10.45
CA ASN A 178 4.20 21.23 -10.89
C ASN A 178 3.25 20.06 -11.12
#